data_AF-A0A8J6EFX3-F1
#
_entry.id   AF-A0A8J6EFX3-F1
#
_cell.length_a   1.000
_cell.length_b   1.000
_cell.length_c   1.000
_cell.angle_alpha   90.00
_cell.angle_beta   90.00
_cell.angle_gamma   90.00
#
_symmetry.space_group_name_H-M   'P 1'
#
loop_
_entity.id
_entity.type
_entity.pdbx_description
1 polymer ?
#
loop_
_entity_poly.entity_id
_entity_poly.type
_entity_poly.pdbx_seq_one_letter_code
_entity_poly.pdbx_strand_id
1 'polypeptide(L)'
;GLKMIEGYSPVIQSLLGTLFTWGLTAAGSALVFVFSTGQRRILDGSLGFAAGVMLAASYWSLLAPAIEMSSQYGRWAFLPAAVGFSFGAGFVYFADKLLPAL
;
A
#
# COMPACT_ATOMS: atom_id res chain seq x y z
N GLY A 1 24.26 -4.55 -1.48
CA GLY A 1 23.03 -4.69 -2.27
C GLY A 1 22.31 -5.93 -1.81
N LEU A 2 21.06 -5.79 -1.38
CA LEU A 2 20.25 -6.80 -0.67
C LEU A 2 20.15 -8.12 -1.44
N LYS A 3 21.01 -9.10 -1.13
CA LYS A 3 20.82 -10.50 -1.53
C LYS A 3 20.00 -11.17 -0.44
N MET A 4 18.71 -11.36 -0.67
CA MET A 4 17.82 -12.07 0.26
C MET A 4 17.96 -13.59 0.09
N ILE A 5 18.45 -14.03 -1.08
CA ILE A 5 18.85 -15.40 -1.38
C ILE A 5 20.27 -15.35 -1.93
N GLU A 6 21.22 -15.98 -1.23
CA GLU A 6 22.60 -16.06 -1.68
C GLU A 6 22.69 -16.91 -2.97
N GLY A 7 23.44 -16.39 -3.95
CA GLY A 7 23.70 -17.09 -5.23
C GLY A 7 22.77 -16.77 -6.40
N TYR A 8 21.66 -16.05 -6.19
CA TYR A 8 20.73 -15.69 -7.27
C TYR A 8 20.88 -14.24 -7.76
N SER A 9 20.63 -14.02 -9.05
CA SER A 9 20.64 -12.69 -9.67
C SER A 9 19.52 -11.81 -9.08
N PRO A 10 19.77 -10.50 -8.81
CA PRO A 10 18.75 -9.57 -8.33
C PRO A 10 17.47 -9.55 -9.18
N VAL A 11 17.60 -9.80 -10.49
CA VAL A 11 16.46 -9.87 -11.42
C VAL A 11 15.54 -11.04 -11.08
N ILE A 12 16.09 -12.23 -10.84
CA ILE A 12 15.30 -13.43 -10.50
C ILE A 12 14.60 -13.24 -9.15
N GLN A 13 15.29 -12.64 -8.18
CA GLN A 13 14.70 -12.35 -6.87
C GLN A 13 13.53 -11.36 -6.97
N SER A 14 13.67 -10.30 -7.78
CA SER A 14 12.58 -9.36 -8.03
C SER A 14 11.39 -10.02 -8.72
N LEU A 15 11.65 -10.89 -9.70
CA LEU A 15 10.60 -11.62 -10.43
C LEU A 15 9.82 -12.57 -9.52
N LEU A 16 10.52 -13.33 -8.66
CA LEU A 16 9.88 -14.21 -7.68
C LEU A 16 9.08 -13.39 -6.66
N GLY A 17 9.61 -12.27 -6.19
CA GLY A 17 8.90 -11.34 -5.32
C GLY A 17 7.60 -10.82 -5.96
N THR A 18 7.67 -10.34 -7.19
CA THR A 18 6.48 -9.84 -7.90
C THR A 18 5.47 -10.94 -8.18
N LEU A 19 5.90 -12.12 -8.64
CA LEU A 19 5.02 -13.27 -8.88
C LEU A 19 4.35 -13.73 -7.58
N PHE A 20 5.06 -13.71 -6.47
CA PHE A 20 4.50 -14.02 -5.17
C PHE A 20 3.41 -13.01 -4.77
N THR A 21 3.67 -11.71 -4.89
CA THR A 21 2.67 -10.67 -4.58
C THR A 21 1.41 -10.80 -5.44
N TRP A 22 1.56 -11.03 -6.74
CA TRP A 22 0.43 -11.25 -7.66
C TRP A 22 -0.29 -12.56 -7.37
N GLY A 23 0.44 -13.62 -7.01
CA GLY A 23 -0.12 -14.90 -6.59
C GLY A 23 -1.01 -14.76 -5.36
N LEU A 24 -0.59 -13.98 -4.35
CA LEU A 24 -1.43 -13.67 -3.19
C LEU A 24 -2.69 -12.87 -3.58
N THR A 25 -2.59 -11.90 -4.48
CA THR A 25 -3.77 -11.17 -5.00
C THR A 25 -4.74 -12.10 -5.73
N ALA A 26 -4.22 -13.00 -6.57
CA ALA A 26 -5.03 -13.99 -7.29
C ALA A 26 -5.70 -14.96 -6.32
N ALA A 27 -4.97 -15.46 -5.32
CA ALA A 27 -5.50 -16.35 -4.29
C ALA A 27 -6.59 -15.67 -3.45
N GLY A 28 -6.38 -14.41 -3.04
CA GLY A 28 -7.41 -13.64 -2.33
C GLY A 28 -8.66 -13.39 -3.16
N SER A 29 -8.49 -13.11 -4.46
CA SER A 29 -9.63 -12.91 -5.39
C SER A 29 -10.38 -14.21 -5.67
N ALA A 30 -9.70 -15.36 -5.71
CA ALA A 30 -10.32 -16.66 -5.92
C ALA A 30 -11.30 -17.05 -4.79
N LEU A 31 -11.14 -16.48 -3.59
CA LEU A 31 -12.08 -16.69 -2.48
C LEU A 31 -13.50 -16.22 -2.82
N VAL A 32 -13.69 -15.30 -3.78
CA VAL A 32 -15.01 -14.85 -4.25
C VAL A 32 -15.83 -16.01 -4.85
N PHE A 33 -15.20 -17.07 -5.36
CA PHE A 33 -15.92 -18.26 -5.85
C PHE A 33 -16.46 -19.15 -4.71
N VAL A 34 -15.90 -19.02 -3.50
CA VAL A 34 -16.30 -19.78 -2.32
C VAL A 34 -17.29 -18.98 -1.46
N PHE A 35 -17.09 -17.67 -1.33
CA PHE A 35 -17.96 -16.77 -0.59
C PHE A 35 -19.07 -16.20 -1.47
N SER A 36 -20.32 -16.58 -1.21
CA SER A 36 -21.49 -16.05 -1.91
C SER A 36 -21.77 -14.59 -1.53
N THR A 37 -22.30 -13.82 -2.48
CA THR A 37 -22.72 -12.41 -2.36
C THR A 37 -23.66 -12.09 -1.18
N GLY A 38 -24.18 -13.11 -0.48
CA GLY A 38 -25.05 -12.96 0.68
C GLY A 38 -24.35 -12.53 1.98
N GLN A 39 -23.02 -12.64 2.11
CA GLN A 39 -22.30 -12.28 3.34
C GLN A 39 -21.64 -10.90 3.31
N ARG A 40 -22.42 -9.82 3.08
CA ARG A 40 -21.92 -8.43 3.14
C ARG A 40 -21.10 -8.10 4.40
N ARG A 41 -21.48 -8.62 5.57
CA ARG A 41 -20.73 -8.42 6.82
C ARG A 41 -19.28 -8.92 6.76
N ILE A 42 -19.03 -10.03 6.06
CA ILE A 42 -17.68 -10.59 5.91
C ILE A 42 -16.87 -9.72 4.93
N LEU A 43 -17.50 -9.27 3.84
CA LEU A 43 -16.88 -8.36 2.88
C LEU A 43 -16.53 -7.01 3.50
N ASP A 44 -17.45 -6.40 4.25
CA ASP A 44 -17.22 -5.13 4.94
C ASP A 44 -16.10 -5.28 5.98
N GLY A 45 -16.06 -6.43 6.68
CA GLY A 45 -14.98 -6.77 7.61
C GLY A 45 -13.61 -6.92 6.93
N SER A 46 -13.55 -7.58 5.77
CA SER A 46 -12.30 -7.75 5.02
C SER A 46 -11.80 -6.44 4.41
N LEU A 47 -12.71 -5.60 3.89
CA LEU A 47 -12.39 -4.24 3.42
C LEU A 47 -11.87 -3.37 4.56
N GLY A 48 -12.50 -3.42 5.72
CA GLY A 48 -12.04 -2.72 6.92
C GLY A 48 -10.66 -3.19 7.41
N PHE A 49 -10.41 -4.50 7.39
CA PHE A 49 -9.11 -5.07 7.71
C PHE A 49 -8.03 -4.60 6.72
N ALA A 50 -8.30 -4.67 5.41
CA ALA A 50 -7.37 -4.22 4.38
C ALA A 50 -7.05 -2.73 4.52
N ALA A 51 -8.07 -1.89 4.75
CA ALA A 51 -7.89 -0.47 5.03
C ALA A 51 -7.02 -0.25 6.28
N GLY A 52 -7.26 -0.99 7.35
CA GLY A 52 -6.47 -0.90 8.59
C GLY A 52 -4.99 -1.25 8.40
N VAL A 53 -4.69 -2.37 7.73
CA VAL A 53 -3.30 -2.78 7.42
C VAL A 53 -2.59 -1.72 6.58
N MET A 54 -3.28 -1.16 5.57
CA MET A 54 -2.71 -0.15 4.69
C MET A 54 -2.42 1.16 5.44
N LEU A 55 -3.32 1.60 6.34
CA LEU A 55 -3.10 2.78 7.18
C LEU A 55 -1.91 2.59 8.13
N ALA A 56 -1.81 1.42 8.75
CA ALA A 56 -0.69 1.09 9.64
C ALA A 56 0.65 1.12 8.89
N ALA A 57 0.75 0.40 7.76
CA ALA A 57 1.96 0.40 6.93
C ALA A 57 2.34 1.81 6.47
N SER A 58 1.35 2.62 6.07
CA SER A 58 1.56 4.01 5.65
C SER A 58 2.17 4.86 6.78
N TYR A 59 1.74 4.69 8.03
CA TYR A 59 2.32 5.46 9.14
C TYR A 59 3.70 4.96 9.55
N TRP A 60 3.83 3.68 9.89
CA TRP A 60 5.08 3.14 10.46
C TRP A 60 6.18 2.93 9.42
N SER A 61 5.83 2.57 8.19
CA SER A 61 6.83 2.28 7.15
C SER A 61 7.10 3.46 6.22
N LEU A 62 6.19 4.42 6.09
CA LEU A 62 6.37 5.60 5.23
C LEU A 62 6.44 6.91 6.01
N LEU A 63 5.40 7.27 6.77
CA LEU A 63 5.27 8.61 7.35
C LEU A 63 6.30 8.88 8.46
N ALA A 64 6.48 7.94 9.40
CA ALA A 64 7.43 8.11 10.51
C ALA A 64 8.88 8.20 10.01
N PRO A 65 9.35 7.32 9.11
CA PRO A 65 10.66 7.48 8.47
C PRO A 65 10.80 8.79 7.68
N ALA A 66 9.75 9.23 6.97
CA ALA A 66 9.78 10.48 6.21
C ALA A 66 9.96 11.72 7.11
N ILE A 67 9.34 11.71 8.31
CA ILE A 67 9.52 12.77 9.31
C ILE A 67 10.94 12.73 9.89
N GLU A 68 11.49 11.53 10.15
CA GLU A 68 12.85 11.39 10.65
C GLU A 68 13.91 11.86 9.63
N MET A 69 13.70 11.56 8.34
CA MET A 69 14.55 12.03 7.24
C MET A 69 14.53 13.55 7.05
N SER A 70 13.49 14.23 7.55
CA SER A 70 13.34 15.69 7.51
C SER A 70 13.68 16.36 8.85
N SER A 71 14.38 15.66 9.74
CA SER A 71 14.88 16.16 11.03
C SER A 71 15.68 17.47 10.94
N GLN A 72 16.27 17.77 9.77
CA GLN A 72 16.96 19.04 9.49
C GLN A 72 16.05 20.28 9.66
N TYR A 73 14.73 20.13 9.51
CA TYR A 73 13.75 21.20 9.72
C TYR A 73 13.34 21.37 11.20
N GLY A 74 13.95 20.61 12.12
CA GLY A 74 13.70 20.66 13.56
C GLY A 74 12.22 20.43 13.88
N ARG A 75 11.57 21.40 14.54
CA ARG A 75 10.14 21.34 14.89
C ARG A 75 9.22 21.24 13.65
N TRP A 76 9.70 21.64 12.47
CA TRP A 76 8.95 21.62 11.22
C TRP A 76 9.23 20.40 10.35
N ALA A 77 9.87 19.34 10.89
CA ALA A 77 10.11 18.09 10.18
C ALA A 77 8.81 17.41 9.67
N PHE A 78 7.66 17.66 10.30
CA PHE A 78 6.39 17.13 9.78
C PHE A 78 5.91 17.81 8.49
N LEU A 79 6.41 19.02 8.19
CA LEU A 79 5.88 19.86 7.11
C LEU A 79 6.05 19.21 5.72
N PRO A 80 7.24 18.70 5.35
CA PRO A 80 7.42 18.05 4.05
C PRO A 80 6.57 16.77 3.90
N ALA A 81 6.49 15.96 4.95
CA ALA A 81 5.68 14.75 4.96
C ALA A 81 4.18 15.07 4.83
N ALA A 82 3.70 16.08 5.55
CA ALA A 82 2.30 16.53 5.48
C ALA A 82 1.94 17.08 4.11
N VAL A 83 2.77 17.96 3.53
CA VAL A 83 2.54 18.51 2.19
C VAL A 83 2.52 17.42 1.14
N GLY A 84 3.50 16.49 1.16
CA GLY A 84 3.55 15.37 0.23
C GLY A 84 2.35 14.44 0.35
N PHE A 85 1.96 14.10 1.59
CA PHE A 85 0.79 13.25 1.86
C PHE A 85 -0.51 13.92 1.40
N SER A 86 -0.74 15.20 1.72
CA SER A 86 -1.92 15.94 1.30
C SER A 86 -1.99 16.12 -0.22
N PHE A 87 -0.85 16.35 -0.88
CA PHE A 87 -0.78 16.43 -2.33
C PHE A 87 -1.13 15.08 -2.98
N GLY A 88 -0.58 13.98 -2.48
CA GLY A 88 -0.93 12.63 -2.94
C GLY A 88 -2.41 12.29 -2.75
N ALA A 89 -2.98 12.64 -1.59
CA ALA A 89 -4.40 12.48 -1.33
C ALA A 89 -5.26 13.31 -2.29
N GLY A 90 -4.88 14.57 -2.54
CA GLY A 90 -5.54 15.44 -3.51
C GLY A 90 -5.46 14.90 -4.94
N PHE A 91 -4.32 14.34 -5.34
CA PHE A 91 -4.14 13.68 -6.63
C PHE A 91 -5.09 12.49 -6.80
N VAL A 92 -5.16 11.59 -5.82
CA VAL A 92 -6.07 10.44 -5.85
C VAL A 92 -7.53 10.89 -5.89
N TYR A 93 -7.91 11.88 -5.08
CA TYR A 93 -9.25 12.45 -5.09
C TYR A 93 -9.63 13.05 -6.45
N PHE A 94 -8.71 13.77 -7.08
CA PHE A 94 -8.94 14.35 -8.40
C PHE A 94 -9.06 13.26 -9.48
N ALA A 95 -8.21 12.23 -9.43
CA ALA A 95 -8.29 11.08 -10.32
C ALA A 95 -9.66 10.37 -10.19
N ASP A 96 -10.11 10.13 -8.94
CA ASP A 96 -11.43 9.54 -8.66
C ASP A 96 -12.59 10.36 -9.24
N LYS A 97 -12.47 11.69 -9.23
CA LYS A 97 -13.49 12.59 -9.81
C LYS A 97 -13.43 12.65 -11.34
N LEU A 98 -12.27 12.46 -11.95
CA LEU A 98 -12.10 12.46 -13.40
C LEU A 98 -12.53 11.14 -14.04
N LEU A 99 -12.30 10.00 -13.39
CA LEU A 99 -12.61 8.68 -13.95
C LEU A 99 -14.07 8.50 -14.39
N PRO A 100 -15.11 8.98 -13.68
CA PRO A 100 -16.50 8.90 -14.13
C PRO A 100 -16.82 9.76 -15.35
N ALA A 101 -15.98 10.76 -15.66
CA ALA A 101 -16.16 11.67 -16.78
C ALA A 101 -15.45 11.20 -18.06
N LEU A 102 -14.65 10.12 -17.98
CA LEU A 102 -13.92 9.50 -19.08
C LEU A 102 -14.61 8.19 -19.51
#